data_AF-A0AAD1S0J8-F1
#
_entry.id   AF-A0AAD1S0J8-F1
#
_cell.length_a   1.000
_cell.length_b   1.000
_cell.length_c   1.000
_cell.angle_alpha   90.00
_cell.angle_beta   90.00
_cell.angle_gamma   90.00
#
_symmetry.space_group_name_H-M   'P 1'
#
loop_
_entity.id
_entity.type
_entity.pdbx_description
1 polymer ?
#
loop_
_entity_poly.entity_id
_entity_poly.type
_entity_poly.pdbx_seq_one_letter_code
_entity_poly.pdbx_strand_id
1 'polypeptide(L)'
;MLLSAVCDFSFLCYLSFWCEVLEEVNITQKYLQTVGLTLEKCIVKLQGLKAFLADQCSEIAEKAICYATTKCKEMDISMERRGRVKLRKTMPGMKAKDAGLTLPEEMKRAMFECLDRFHHELEIRSQAIEKILSMFAVIQPNSLVGATEKDIHNYTPKLTEIFDEFSNEDIFREIERLQRHLEAAKLSVEEAKKWTALQFLEFIVKWDYCESMPNLSLCLRFFLTLCVSIASCERSFSK
;
A
#
# COMPACT_ATOMS: atom_id res chain seq x y z
N MET A 1 -11.63 35.61 11.38
CA MET A 1 -10.39 35.13 10.71
C MET A 1 -10.48 33.66 10.28
N LEU A 2 -11.07 32.75 11.08
CA LEU A 2 -11.33 31.36 10.65
C LEU A 2 -12.44 31.26 9.58
N LEU A 3 -13.56 31.96 9.74
CA LEU A 3 -14.69 31.91 8.80
C LEU A 3 -14.28 32.24 7.35
N SER A 4 -13.43 33.24 7.16
CA SER A 4 -12.92 33.63 5.84
C SER A 4 -12.00 32.59 5.19
N ALA A 5 -11.35 31.73 5.98
CA ALA A 5 -10.45 30.68 5.49
C ALA A 5 -11.16 29.32 5.30
N VAL A 6 -12.29 29.09 5.98
CA VAL A 6 -13.12 27.89 5.86
C VAL A 6 -14.24 28.08 4.81
N CYS A 7 -14.57 29.34 4.49
CA CYS A 7 -15.55 29.69 3.45
C CYS A 7 -14.86 30.32 2.25
N ASP A 8 -13.94 29.58 1.63
CA ASP A 8 -13.38 29.93 0.33
C ASP A 8 -13.49 28.77 -0.67
N PHE A 9 -13.38 29.10 -1.95
CA PHE A 9 -13.53 28.15 -3.05
C PHE A 9 -12.52 27.00 -2.94
N SER A 10 -11.28 27.29 -2.56
CA SER A 10 -10.21 26.29 -2.43
C SER A 10 -10.50 25.28 -1.33
N PHE A 11 -11.01 25.72 -0.18
CA PHE A 11 -11.42 24.85 0.92
C PHE A 11 -12.55 23.91 0.50
N LEU A 12 -13.61 24.43 -0.15
CA LEU A 12 -14.74 23.61 -0.60
C LEU A 12 -14.33 22.58 -1.65
N CYS A 13 -13.42 22.97 -2.55
CA CYS A 13 -12.78 22.07 -3.51
C CYS A 13 -12.07 20.92 -2.79
N TYR A 14 -11.18 21.24 -1.84
CA TYR A 14 -10.44 20.20 -1.12
C TYR A 14 -11.33 19.35 -0.21
N LEU A 15 -12.40 19.91 0.36
CA LEU A 15 -13.35 19.16 1.17
C LEU A 15 -13.98 18.03 0.35
N SER A 16 -14.55 18.35 -0.83
CA SER A 16 -15.15 17.35 -1.71
C SER A 16 -14.11 16.36 -2.24
N PHE A 17 -12.95 16.85 -2.65
CA PHE A 17 -11.85 16.03 -3.15
C PHE A 17 -11.38 15.01 -2.11
N TRP A 18 -11.10 15.44 -0.88
CA TRP A 18 -10.62 14.56 0.17
C TRP A 18 -11.69 13.63 0.70
N CYS A 19 -12.98 14.00 0.67
CA CYS A 19 -14.05 13.07 1.03
C CYS A 19 -14.01 11.81 0.15
N GLU A 20 -13.92 11.96 -1.18
CA GLU A 20 -13.86 10.81 -2.09
C GLU A 20 -12.55 10.02 -1.94
N VAL A 21 -11.40 10.70 -1.92
CA VAL A 21 -10.09 10.03 -1.84
C VAL A 21 -9.93 9.30 -0.49
N LEU A 22 -10.25 9.96 0.63
CA LEU A 22 -10.03 9.37 1.95
C LEU A 22 -11.00 8.22 2.25
N GLU A 23 -12.18 8.20 1.64
CA GLU A 23 -13.10 7.08 1.78
C GLU A 23 -12.48 5.78 1.26
N GLU A 24 -11.99 5.77 0.02
CA GLU A 24 -11.38 4.58 -0.59
C GLU A 24 -10.08 4.18 0.11
N VAL A 25 -9.27 5.17 0.53
CA VAL A 25 -8.06 4.93 1.34
C VAL A 25 -8.42 4.28 2.67
N ASN A 26 -9.45 4.75 3.36
CA ASN A 26 -9.88 4.21 4.65
C ASN A 26 -10.40 2.78 4.52
N ILE A 27 -11.16 2.46 3.46
CA ILE A 27 -11.61 1.09 3.17
C ILE A 27 -10.39 0.18 2.98
N THR A 28 -9.42 0.62 2.19
CA THR A 28 -8.17 -0.11 1.96
C THR A 28 -7.37 -0.30 3.24
N GLN A 29 -7.19 0.75 4.03
CA GLN A 29 -6.46 0.69 5.29
C GLN A 29 -7.11 -0.27 6.30
N LYS A 30 -8.44 -0.24 6.44
CA LYS A 30 -9.17 -1.19 7.29
C LYS A 30 -8.95 -2.62 6.84
N TYR A 31 -8.97 -2.87 5.53
CA TYR A 31 -8.68 -4.21 4.99
C TYR A 31 -7.26 -4.67 5.32
N LEU A 32 -6.26 -3.80 5.13
CA LEU A 32 -4.85 -4.11 5.40
C LEU A 32 -4.57 -4.41 6.88
N GLN A 33 -5.45 -3.97 7.80
CA GLN A 33 -5.36 -4.24 9.23
C GLN A 33 -6.07 -5.55 9.65
N THR A 34 -6.60 -6.32 8.71
CA THR A 34 -7.23 -7.62 8.99
C THR A 34 -6.19 -8.61 9.52
N VAL A 35 -6.49 -9.27 10.65
CA VAL A 35 -5.62 -10.30 11.23
C VAL A 35 -5.51 -11.50 10.29
N GLY A 36 -4.30 -12.03 10.12
CA GLY A 36 -4.04 -13.20 9.26
C GLY A 36 -4.05 -12.89 7.76
N LEU A 37 -3.97 -11.61 7.38
CA LEU A 37 -3.88 -11.20 5.99
C LEU A 37 -2.53 -11.63 5.38
N THR A 38 -2.56 -12.21 4.18
CA THR A 38 -1.35 -12.58 3.44
C THR A 38 -0.80 -11.39 2.66
N LEU A 39 0.53 -11.34 2.45
CA LEU A 39 1.17 -10.26 1.69
C LEU A 39 0.64 -10.17 0.25
N GLU A 40 0.31 -11.29 -0.38
CA GLU A 40 -0.33 -11.34 -1.70
C GLU A 40 -1.64 -10.55 -1.72
N LYS A 41 -2.51 -10.77 -0.72
CA LYS A 41 -3.78 -10.03 -0.60
C LYS A 41 -3.54 -8.55 -0.32
N CYS A 42 -2.50 -8.20 0.43
CA CYS A 42 -2.09 -6.80 0.64
C CYS A 42 -1.74 -6.13 -0.69
N ILE A 43 -0.90 -6.77 -1.51
CA ILE A 43 -0.48 -6.27 -2.82
C ILE A 43 -1.70 -6.05 -3.72
N VAL A 44 -2.56 -7.06 -3.85
CA VAL A 44 -3.78 -6.94 -4.67
C VAL A 44 -4.67 -5.78 -4.20
N LYS A 45 -4.83 -5.59 -2.88
CA LYS A 45 -5.63 -4.48 -2.36
C LYS A 45 -4.99 -3.12 -2.64
N LEU A 46 -3.67 -2.98 -2.49
CA LEU A 46 -2.94 -1.75 -2.80
C LEU A 46 -2.98 -1.42 -4.29
N GLN A 47 -2.84 -2.43 -5.15
CA GLN A 47 -2.97 -2.27 -6.60
C GLN A 47 -4.40 -1.85 -6.99
N GLY A 48 -5.41 -2.36 -6.30
CA GLY A 48 -6.81 -1.90 -6.48
C GLY A 48 -6.99 -0.42 -6.13
N LEU A 49 -6.44 0.04 -5.00
CA LEU A 49 -6.44 1.47 -4.64
C LEU A 49 -5.69 2.30 -5.68
N LYS A 50 -4.55 1.80 -6.18
CA LYS A 50 -3.77 2.46 -7.23
C LYS A 50 -4.57 2.62 -8.52
N ALA A 51 -5.26 1.56 -8.96
CA ALA A 51 -6.11 1.58 -10.15
C ALA A 51 -7.26 2.60 -9.99
N PHE A 52 -7.91 2.62 -8.83
CA PHE A 52 -8.92 3.63 -8.51
C PHE A 52 -8.39 5.06 -8.68
N LEU A 53 -7.22 5.36 -8.10
CA LEU A 53 -6.63 6.70 -8.20
C LEU A 53 -6.26 7.09 -9.63
N ALA A 54 -5.84 6.12 -10.46
CA ALA A 54 -5.53 6.37 -11.87
C ALA A 54 -6.81 6.61 -12.69
N ASP A 55 -7.82 5.76 -12.53
CA ASP A 55 -9.03 5.76 -13.36
C ASP A 55 -9.99 6.90 -13.00
N GLN A 56 -10.10 7.23 -11.71
CA GLN A 56 -11.04 8.23 -11.21
C GLN A 56 -10.43 9.63 -11.05
N CYS A 57 -9.13 9.80 -11.33
CA CYS A 57 -8.39 11.05 -11.11
C CYS A 57 -9.11 12.30 -11.66
N SER A 58 -9.45 12.27 -12.95
CA SER A 58 -10.11 13.39 -13.64
C SER A 58 -11.51 13.64 -13.09
N GLU A 59 -12.26 12.57 -12.83
CA GLU A 59 -13.64 12.63 -12.36
C GLU A 59 -13.74 13.23 -10.95
N ILE A 60 -12.87 12.80 -10.03
CA ILE A 60 -12.78 13.33 -8.65
C ILE A 60 -12.49 14.83 -8.68
N ALA A 61 -11.51 15.26 -9.48
CA ALA A 61 -11.14 16.67 -9.57
C ALA A 61 -12.27 17.52 -10.17
N GLU A 62 -12.97 17.02 -11.17
CA GLU A 62 -14.11 17.70 -11.80
C GLU A 62 -15.33 17.79 -10.87
N LYS A 63 -15.66 16.71 -10.16
CA LYS A 63 -16.70 16.69 -9.12
C LYS A 63 -16.39 17.72 -8.03
N ALA A 64 -15.16 17.76 -7.55
CA ALA A 64 -14.74 18.70 -6.51
C ALA A 64 -14.89 20.17 -6.94
N ILE A 65 -14.48 20.51 -8.17
CA ILE A 65 -14.65 21.85 -8.74
C ILE A 65 -16.12 22.20 -8.93
N CYS A 66 -16.93 21.26 -9.43
CA CYS A 66 -18.36 21.45 -9.64
C CYS A 66 -19.10 21.69 -8.31
N TYR A 67 -18.77 20.88 -7.29
CA TYR A 67 -19.29 21.00 -5.94
C TYR A 67 -18.96 22.38 -5.35
N ALA A 68 -17.69 22.78 -5.39
CA ALA A 68 -17.25 24.07 -4.85
C ALA A 68 -17.88 25.25 -5.60
N THR A 69 -18.00 25.17 -6.92
CA THR A 69 -18.62 26.22 -7.75
C THR A 69 -20.09 26.39 -7.39
N THR A 70 -20.82 25.29 -7.22
CA THR A 70 -22.24 25.31 -6.84
C THR A 70 -22.40 25.89 -5.44
N LYS A 71 -21.60 25.43 -4.48
CA LYS A 71 -21.64 25.89 -3.09
C LYS A 71 -21.24 27.35 -2.92
N CYS A 72 -20.26 27.85 -3.69
CA CYS A 72 -19.89 29.27 -3.67
C CYS A 72 -21.03 30.16 -4.18
N LYS A 73 -21.75 29.72 -5.23
CA LYS A 73 -22.93 30.46 -5.72
C LYS A 73 -24.07 30.49 -4.70
N GLU A 74 -24.33 29.37 -4.02
CA GLU A 74 -25.37 29.28 -2.99
C GLU A 74 -25.08 30.15 -1.76
N MET A 75 -23.80 30.23 -1.37
CA MET A 75 -23.37 30.94 -0.16
C MET A 75 -22.84 32.36 -0.43
N ASP A 76 -22.96 32.86 -1.66
CA ASP A 76 -22.44 34.16 -2.12
C ASP A 76 -20.94 34.38 -1.79
N ILE A 77 -20.14 33.32 -1.99
CA ILE A 77 -18.68 33.34 -1.78
C ILE A 77 -17.99 33.75 -3.08
N SER A 78 -17.17 34.80 -3.02
CA SER A 78 -16.35 35.22 -4.17
C SER A 78 -15.34 34.14 -4.58
N MET A 79 -15.33 33.82 -5.89
CA MET A 79 -14.36 32.92 -6.54
C MET A 79 -13.18 33.68 -7.15
N GLU A 80 -12.99 34.94 -6.80
CA GLU A 80 -11.84 35.72 -7.26
C GLU A 80 -10.55 35.31 -6.54
N ARG A 81 -9.42 35.37 -7.24
CA ARG A 81 -8.11 35.16 -6.64
C ARG A 81 -7.87 36.19 -5.53
N ARG A 82 -7.73 35.72 -4.28
CA ARG A 82 -7.33 36.58 -3.16
C ARG A 82 -5.80 36.78 -3.21
N GLY A 83 -5.36 37.98 -3.55
CA GLY A 83 -3.94 38.34 -3.54
C GLY A 83 -3.56 39.38 -4.59
N ARG A 84 -2.33 39.90 -4.49
CA ARG A 84 -1.82 40.89 -5.45
C ARG A 84 -1.51 40.19 -6.79
N VAL A 85 -2.37 40.39 -7.79
CA VAL A 85 -2.05 40.04 -9.18
C VAL A 85 -0.85 40.89 -9.61
N LYS A 86 0.32 40.26 -9.82
CA LYS A 86 1.46 40.94 -10.45
C LYS A 86 1.16 41.09 -11.93
N LEU A 87 0.52 42.21 -12.30
CA LEU A 87 0.39 42.61 -13.70
C LEU A 87 1.79 42.73 -14.32
N ARG A 88 2.11 41.85 -15.27
CA ARG A 88 3.28 42.04 -16.13
C ARG A 88 3.03 43.28 -17.00
N LYS A 89 4.03 44.17 -17.09
CA LYS A 89 3.97 45.32 -18.01
C LYS A 89 3.83 44.80 -19.44
N THR A 90 2.72 45.12 -20.08
CA THR A 90 2.46 44.80 -21.49
C THR A 90 3.06 45.89 -22.38
N MET A 91 3.59 45.50 -23.54
CA MET A 91 4.08 46.45 -24.55
C MET A 91 2.89 47.17 -25.22
N PRO A 92 3.03 48.45 -25.61
CA PRO A 92 1.98 49.17 -26.34
C PRO A 92 1.57 48.40 -27.61
N GLY A 93 0.28 48.11 -27.76
CA GLY A 93 -0.27 47.38 -28.92
C GLY A 93 -0.50 45.88 -28.72
N MET A 94 -0.04 45.29 -27.62
CA MET A 94 -0.38 43.89 -27.29
C MET A 94 -1.79 43.77 -26.68
N LYS A 95 -2.66 42.97 -27.33
CA LYS A 95 -4.00 42.59 -26.83
C LYS A 95 -4.03 41.25 -26.08
N ALA A 96 -2.87 40.64 -25.82
CA ALA A 96 -2.78 39.34 -25.17
C ALA A 96 -3.27 39.43 -23.72
N LYS A 97 -4.27 38.61 -23.35
CA LYS A 97 -4.68 38.42 -21.95
C LYS A 97 -3.58 37.67 -21.20
N ASP A 98 -3.48 37.92 -19.90
CA ASP A 98 -2.50 37.28 -19.02
C ASP A 98 -2.65 35.75 -19.09
N ALA A 99 -1.55 35.02 -19.28
CA ALA A 99 -1.54 33.56 -19.51
C ALA A 99 -1.65 32.75 -18.20
N GLY A 100 -2.12 33.37 -17.12
CA GLY A 100 -2.29 32.71 -15.84
C GLY A 100 -3.50 31.78 -15.85
N LEU A 101 -3.38 30.64 -15.17
CA LEU A 101 -4.48 29.71 -14.97
C LEU A 101 -5.64 30.39 -14.22
N THR A 102 -6.87 29.95 -14.44
CA THR A 102 -8.00 30.36 -13.59
C THR A 102 -7.90 29.70 -12.20
N LEU A 103 -8.61 30.22 -11.19
CA LEU A 103 -8.61 29.60 -9.85
C LEU A 103 -9.07 28.11 -9.91
N PRO A 104 -10.13 27.73 -10.65
CA PRO A 104 -10.48 26.32 -10.85
C PRO A 104 -9.36 25.49 -11.52
N GLU A 105 -8.67 26.04 -12.52
CA GLU A 105 -7.55 25.36 -13.17
C GLU A 105 -6.35 25.16 -12.23
N GLU A 106 -6.06 26.15 -11.37
CA GLU A 106 -5.03 26.01 -10.33
C GLU A 106 -5.37 24.93 -9.32
N MET A 107 -6.64 24.87 -8.89
CA MET A 107 -7.13 23.83 -7.99
C MET A 107 -7.07 22.45 -8.65
N LYS A 108 -7.48 22.34 -9.92
CA LYS A 108 -7.38 21.09 -10.70
C LYS A 108 -5.93 20.62 -10.77
N ARG A 109 -5.00 21.53 -11.11
CA ARG A 109 -3.57 21.24 -11.16
C ARG A 109 -3.03 20.75 -9.82
N ALA A 110 -3.41 21.41 -8.71
CA ALA A 110 -2.95 21.04 -7.37
C ALA A 110 -3.50 19.67 -6.92
N MET A 111 -4.77 19.35 -7.25
CA MET A 111 -5.36 18.04 -6.99
C MET A 111 -4.64 16.94 -7.77
N PHE A 112 -4.36 17.15 -9.06
CA PHE A 112 -3.60 16.20 -9.87
C PHE A 112 -2.19 15.98 -9.34
N GLU A 113 -1.46 17.05 -8.98
CA GLU A 113 -0.14 16.94 -8.36
C GLU A 113 -0.17 16.09 -7.08
N CYS A 114 -1.24 16.22 -6.28
CA CYS A 114 -1.45 15.41 -5.09
C CYS A 114 -1.74 13.94 -5.41
N LEU A 115 -2.64 13.67 -6.36
CA LEU A 115 -2.99 12.30 -6.77
C LEU A 115 -1.79 11.58 -7.41
N ASP A 116 -1.02 12.27 -8.24
CA ASP A 116 0.19 11.72 -8.87
C ASP A 116 1.23 11.32 -7.83
N ARG A 117 1.50 12.22 -6.86
CA ARG A 117 2.39 11.90 -5.75
C ARG A 117 1.85 10.73 -4.94
N PHE A 118 0.55 10.71 -4.65
CA PHE A 118 -0.03 9.63 -3.87
C PHE A 118 0.05 8.28 -4.59
N HIS A 119 -0.24 8.24 -5.88
CA HIS A 119 -0.08 7.07 -6.73
C HIS A 119 1.37 6.58 -6.74
N HIS A 120 2.35 7.48 -6.88
CA HIS A 120 3.77 7.12 -6.84
C HIS A 120 4.20 6.53 -5.49
N GLU A 121 3.74 7.11 -4.38
CA GLU A 121 4.02 6.59 -3.03
C GLU A 121 3.39 5.21 -2.79
N LEU A 122 2.17 4.98 -3.31
CA LEU A 122 1.55 3.65 -3.26
C LEU A 122 2.32 2.62 -4.11
N GLU A 123 2.83 3.03 -5.27
CA GLU A 123 3.64 2.17 -6.12
C GLU A 123 4.93 1.73 -5.42
N ILE A 124 5.67 2.68 -4.84
CA ILE A 124 6.89 2.38 -4.06
C ILE A 124 6.57 1.37 -2.94
N ARG A 125 5.48 1.58 -2.21
CA ARG A 125 5.06 0.67 -1.14
C ARG A 125 4.68 -0.72 -1.67
N SER A 126 3.95 -0.80 -2.77
CA SER A 126 3.57 -2.08 -3.38
C SER A 126 4.81 -2.87 -3.81
N GLN A 127 5.76 -2.21 -4.48
CA GLN A 127 7.02 -2.81 -4.91
C GLN A 127 7.86 -3.30 -3.73
N ALA A 128 7.89 -2.56 -2.62
CA ALA A 128 8.58 -2.99 -1.41
C ALA A 128 7.97 -4.28 -0.83
N ILE A 129 6.64 -4.40 -0.79
CA ILE A 129 5.96 -5.61 -0.33
C ILE A 129 6.17 -6.77 -1.30
N GLU A 130 6.10 -6.53 -2.61
CA GLU A 130 6.41 -7.53 -3.65
C GLU A 130 7.84 -8.06 -3.53
N LYS A 131 8.81 -7.18 -3.22
CA LYS A 131 10.20 -7.59 -2.96
C LYS A 131 10.30 -8.51 -1.75
N ILE A 132 9.61 -8.20 -0.65
CA ILE A 132 9.55 -9.06 0.54
C ILE A 132 8.91 -10.40 0.20
N LEU A 133 7.78 -10.40 -0.52
CA LEU A 133 7.10 -11.62 -0.94
C LEU A 133 8.00 -12.50 -1.81
N SER A 134 8.74 -11.90 -2.75
CA SER A 134 9.70 -12.61 -3.61
C SER A 134 10.88 -13.18 -2.81
N MET A 135 11.40 -12.43 -1.83
CA MET A 135 12.50 -12.85 -0.95
C MET A 135 12.09 -14.06 -0.10
N PHE A 136 10.90 -14.00 0.49
CA PHE A 136 10.34 -15.05 1.35
C PHE A 136 9.40 -15.99 0.59
N ALA A 137 9.59 -16.14 -0.73
CA ALA A 137 8.77 -17.02 -1.55
C ALA A 137 8.82 -18.48 -1.08
N VAL A 138 9.98 -18.91 -0.57
CA VAL A 138 10.22 -20.30 -0.13
C VAL A 138 9.37 -20.71 1.08
N ILE A 139 9.01 -19.77 1.95
CA ILE A 139 8.18 -20.03 3.15
C ILE A 139 6.68 -19.76 2.93
N GLN A 140 6.27 -19.43 1.69
CA GLN A 140 4.86 -19.29 1.40
C GLN A 140 4.16 -20.65 1.47
N PRO A 141 2.87 -20.72 1.87
CA PRO A 141 2.17 -21.99 2.06
C PRO A 141 2.19 -22.90 0.84
N ASN A 142 2.05 -22.31 -0.36
CA ASN A 142 2.14 -23.04 -1.62
C ASN A 142 3.52 -23.68 -1.82
N SER A 143 4.58 -22.98 -1.43
CA SER A 143 5.97 -23.46 -1.53
C SER A 143 6.28 -24.54 -0.49
N LEU A 144 5.78 -24.40 0.74
CA LEU A 144 6.06 -25.37 1.81
C LEU A 144 5.38 -26.72 1.58
N VAL A 145 4.18 -26.73 1.00
CA VAL A 145 3.32 -27.92 0.95
C VAL A 145 3.11 -28.45 -0.48
N GLY A 146 3.13 -27.58 -1.49
CA GLY A 146 2.69 -27.91 -2.85
C GLY A 146 3.70 -27.68 -3.96
N ALA A 147 4.88 -27.14 -3.66
CA ALA A 147 5.90 -26.88 -4.67
C ALA A 147 6.66 -28.15 -5.06
N THR A 148 7.05 -28.23 -6.32
CA THR A 148 7.96 -29.27 -6.79
C THR A 148 9.40 -28.95 -6.36
N GLU A 149 10.28 -29.96 -6.36
CA GLU A 149 11.70 -29.74 -6.05
C GLU A 149 12.31 -28.60 -6.88
N LYS A 150 11.95 -28.52 -8.16
CA LYS A 150 12.40 -27.47 -9.09
C LYS A 150 11.97 -26.07 -8.65
N ASP A 151 10.75 -25.94 -8.12
CA ASP A 151 10.23 -24.65 -7.68
C ASP A 151 10.96 -24.19 -6.42
N ILE A 152 11.21 -25.11 -5.46
CA ILE A 152 11.96 -24.80 -4.24
C ILE A 152 13.38 -24.34 -4.59
N HIS A 153 14.08 -25.06 -5.48
CA HIS A 153 15.41 -24.66 -5.96
C HIS A 153 15.44 -23.27 -6.62
N ASN A 154 14.33 -22.80 -7.18
CA ASN A 154 14.23 -21.45 -7.75
C ASN A 154 13.96 -20.36 -6.69
N TYR A 155 13.35 -20.71 -5.56
CA TYR A 155 12.98 -19.74 -4.52
C TYR A 155 14.07 -19.55 -3.47
N THR A 156 14.76 -20.60 -3.06
CA THR A 156 15.76 -20.54 -1.99
C THR A 156 16.90 -19.55 -2.26
N PRO A 157 17.44 -19.42 -3.50
CA PRO A 157 18.52 -18.48 -3.79
C PRO A 157 18.19 -17.03 -3.45
N LYS A 158 16.92 -16.62 -3.63
CA LYS A 158 16.45 -15.25 -3.36
C LYS A 158 16.54 -14.89 -1.87
N LEU A 159 16.43 -15.89 -1.00
CA LEU A 159 16.59 -15.71 0.43
C LEU A 159 18.08 -15.68 0.79
N THR A 160 18.86 -16.66 0.29
CA THR A 160 20.28 -16.81 0.64
C THR A 160 21.17 -15.69 0.09
N GLU A 161 20.75 -15.01 -0.98
CA GLU A 161 21.46 -13.84 -1.51
C GLU A 161 21.45 -12.67 -0.51
N ILE A 162 20.41 -12.57 0.32
CA ILE A 162 20.22 -11.48 1.28
C ILE A 162 20.68 -11.89 2.67
N PHE A 163 20.48 -13.17 3.01
CA PHE A 163 20.83 -13.76 4.29
C PHE A 163 21.83 -14.90 4.05
N ASP A 164 23.12 -14.57 4.16
CA ASP A 164 24.23 -15.50 3.95
C ASP A 164 24.34 -16.59 5.04
N GLU A 165 23.64 -16.41 6.16
CA GLU A 165 23.49 -17.40 7.23
C GLU A 165 22.74 -18.67 6.77
N PHE A 166 21.96 -18.58 5.69
CA PHE A 166 21.17 -19.71 5.21
C PHE A 166 21.87 -20.50 4.09
N SER A 167 21.78 -21.82 4.19
CA SER A 167 22.19 -22.75 3.15
C SER A 167 20.99 -23.21 2.33
N ASN A 168 21.10 -23.12 0.99
CA ASN A 168 20.04 -23.52 0.07
C ASN A 168 19.65 -24.99 0.26
N GLU A 169 20.65 -25.86 0.42
CA GLU A 169 20.48 -27.31 0.59
C GLU A 169 19.82 -27.66 1.92
N ASP A 170 20.16 -26.94 2.99
CA ASP A 170 19.60 -27.20 4.31
C ASP A 170 18.13 -26.79 4.38
N ILE A 171 17.78 -25.62 3.85
CA ILE A 171 16.37 -25.19 3.73
C ILE A 171 15.57 -26.20 2.90
N PHE A 172 16.11 -26.65 1.76
CA PHE A 172 15.45 -27.64 0.91
C PHE A 172 15.13 -28.93 1.68
N ARG A 173 16.15 -29.51 2.36
CA ARG A 173 15.98 -30.74 3.16
C ARG A 173 15.02 -30.58 4.32
N GLU A 174 14.99 -29.39 4.94
CA GLU A 174 14.06 -29.08 6.02
C GLU A 174 12.62 -28.94 5.53
N ILE A 175 12.39 -28.43 4.31
CA ILE A 175 11.05 -28.38 3.71
C ILE A 175 10.54 -29.79 3.39
N GLU A 176 11.36 -30.66 2.80
CA GLU A 176 10.98 -32.07 2.61
C GLU A 176 10.69 -32.79 3.93
N ARG A 177 11.41 -32.42 4.99
CA ARG A 177 11.19 -32.93 6.34
C ARG A 177 9.86 -32.42 6.90
N LEU A 178 9.54 -31.14 6.74
CA LEU A 178 8.25 -30.56 7.11
C LEU A 178 7.10 -31.28 6.40
N GLN A 179 7.20 -31.51 5.10
CA GLN A 179 6.17 -32.21 4.32
C GLN A 179 5.89 -33.62 4.86
N ARG A 180 6.94 -34.39 5.16
CA ARG A 180 6.81 -35.71 5.80
C ARG A 180 6.18 -35.63 7.19
N HIS A 181 6.49 -34.60 7.96
CA HIS A 181 5.87 -34.38 9.27
C HIS A 181 4.38 -34.03 9.17
N LEU A 182 3.99 -33.19 8.21
CA LEU A 182 2.58 -32.87 7.94
C LEU A 182 1.79 -34.11 7.53
N GLU A 183 2.37 -34.94 6.65
CA GLU A 183 1.77 -36.22 6.24
C GLU A 183 1.61 -37.18 7.43
N ALA A 184 2.65 -37.34 8.26
CA ALA A 184 2.60 -38.17 9.47
C ALA A 184 1.56 -37.68 10.50
N ALA A 185 1.36 -36.36 10.58
CA ALA A 185 0.34 -35.72 11.41
C ALA A 185 -1.08 -35.83 10.82
N LYS A 186 -1.25 -36.47 9.66
CA LYS A 186 -2.52 -36.65 8.92
C LYS A 186 -3.17 -35.32 8.51
N LEU A 187 -2.36 -34.29 8.27
CA LEU A 187 -2.83 -33.00 7.75
C LEU A 187 -2.94 -33.07 6.23
N SER A 188 -4.07 -32.60 5.69
CA SER A 188 -4.24 -32.56 4.25
C SER A 188 -3.44 -31.41 3.63
N VAL A 189 -2.91 -31.62 2.42
CA VAL A 189 -2.19 -30.60 1.64
C VAL A 189 -3.05 -29.33 1.47
N GLU A 190 -4.35 -29.50 1.21
CA GLU A 190 -5.29 -28.39 0.99
C GLU A 190 -5.61 -27.61 2.26
N GLU A 191 -5.52 -28.25 3.43
CA GLU A 191 -5.63 -27.57 4.72
C GLU A 191 -4.36 -26.78 5.02
N ALA A 192 -3.19 -27.40 4.86
CA ALA A 192 -1.91 -26.75 5.12
C ALA A 192 -1.62 -25.59 4.16
N LYS A 193 -2.09 -25.63 2.91
CA LYS A 193 -2.03 -24.47 1.99
C LYS A 193 -2.76 -23.22 2.48
N LYS A 194 -3.75 -23.38 3.38
CA LYS A 194 -4.48 -22.26 3.97
C LYS A 194 -3.80 -21.68 5.21
N TRP A 195 -2.74 -22.33 5.69
CA TRP A 195 -2.04 -21.90 6.88
C TRP A 195 -1.24 -20.62 6.63
N THR A 196 -1.09 -19.83 7.66
CA THR A 196 -0.18 -18.68 7.70
C THR A 196 1.23 -19.15 8.07
N ALA A 197 2.25 -18.33 7.78
CA ALA A 197 3.62 -18.57 8.24
C ALA A 197 3.69 -18.78 9.77
N LEU A 198 2.83 -18.08 10.54
CA LEU A 198 2.72 -18.27 11.98
C LEU A 198 2.25 -19.67 12.34
N GLN A 199 1.22 -20.19 11.66
CA GLN A 199 0.71 -21.54 11.93
C GLN A 199 1.72 -22.63 11.59
N PHE A 200 2.54 -22.45 10.55
CA PHE A 200 3.68 -23.35 10.30
C PHE A 200 4.71 -23.30 11.42
N LEU A 201 5.05 -22.11 11.92
CA LEU A 201 5.99 -21.98 13.05
C LEU A 201 5.40 -22.61 14.33
N GLU A 202 4.14 -22.35 14.63
CA GLU A 202 3.42 -22.96 15.76
C GLU A 202 3.41 -24.49 15.67
N PHE A 203 3.23 -25.05 14.48
CA PHE A 203 3.33 -26.49 14.27
C PHE A 203 4.74 -27.00 14.61
N ILE A 204 5.79 -26.38 14.07
CA ILE A 204 7.18 -26.77 14.34
C ILE A 204 7.48 -26.73 15.85
N VAL A 205 7.04 -25.67 16.54
CA VAL A 205 7.26 -25.50 17.98
C VAL A 205 6.44 -26.49 18.81
N LYS A 206 5.15 -26.70 18.47
CA LYS A 206 4.25 -27.59 19.21
C LYS A 206 4.72 -29.04 19.21
N TRP A 207 5.36 -29.47 18.13
CA TRP A 207 5.87 -30.83 17.96
C TRP A 207 7.37 -30.98 18.29
N ASP A 208 8.01 -29.91 18.80
CA ASP A 208 9.43 -29.89 19.17
C ASP A 208 10.39 -30.21 18.01
N TYR A 209 10.08 -29.69 16.82
CA TYR A 209 10.90 -29.89 15.61
C TYR A 209 11.92 -28.78 15.36
N CYS A 210 12.15 -27.88 16.31
CA CYS A 210 13.10 -26.77 16.13
C CYS A 210 14.54 -27.26 15.87
N GLU A 211 14.98 -28.32 16.53
CA GLU A 211 16.32 -28.91 16.32
C GLU A 211 16.42 -29.65 14.98
N SER A 212 15.30 -30.17 14.46
CA SER A 212 15.28 -30.87 13.18
C SER A 212 15.05 -29.94 11.99
N MET A 213 14.55 -28.73 12.22
CA MET A 213 14.33 -27.72 11.18
C MET A 213 14.78 -26.32 11.63
N PRO A 214 16.07 -26.14 11.99
CA PRO A 214 16.57 -24.89 12.54
C PRO A 214 16.54 -23.74 11.52
N ASN A 215 16.89 -23.98 10.26
CA ASN A 215 16.93 -22.94 9.23
C ASN A 215 15.52 -22.46 8.88
N LEU A 216 14.59 -23.38 8.70
CA LEU A 216 13.20 -23.08 8.36
C LEU A 216 12.49 -22.36 9.52
N SER A 217 12.73 -22.79 10.77
CA SER A 217 12.24 -22.10 11.97
C SER A 217 12.78 -20.67 12.03
N LEU A 218 14.08 -20.47 11.75
CA LEU A 218 14.68 -19.14 11.73
C LEU A 218 14.13 -18.27 10.59
N CYS A 219 13.96 -18.82 9.38
CA CYS A 219 13.35 -18.14 8.24
C CYS A 219 11.94 -17.64 8.55
N LEU A 220 11.10 -18.51 9.13
CA LEU A 220 9.74 -18.16 9.53
C LEU A 220 9.73 -17.06 10.59
N ARG A 221 10.64 -17.12 11.57
CA ARG A 221 10.78 -16.07 12.59
C ARG A 221 11.20 -14.75 11.96
N PHE A 222 12.21 -14.73 11.10
CA PHE A 222 12.65 -13.51 10.39
C PHE A 222 11.48 -12.86 9.68
N PHE A 223 10.72 -13.63 8.90
CA PHE A 223 9.53 -13.14 8.21
C PHE A 223 8.47 -12.57 9.17
N LEU A 224 8.15 -13.27 10.25
CA LEU A 224 7.14 -12.84 11.23
C LEU A 224 7.59 -11.63 12.06
N THR A 225 8.89 -11.41 12.17
CA THR A 225 9.48 -10.25 12.86
C THR A 225 9.81 -9.08 11.93
N LEU A 226 9.52 -9.19 10.63
CA LEU A 226 9.66 -8.06 9.72
C LEU A 226 8.81 -6.91 10.25
N CYS A 227 9.47 -5.80 10.58
CA CYS A 227 8.81 -4.60 11.03
C CYS A 227 7.90 -4.06 9.93
N VAL A 228 6.62 -4.39 10.00
CA VAL A 228 5.59 -3.70 9.22
C VAL A 228 5.23 -2.47 10.03
N SER A 229 5.51 -1.27 9.53
CA SER A 229 5.11 -0.04 10.22
C SER A 229 3.59 0.04 10.23
N ILE A 230 2.97 -0.34 11.34
CA ILE A 230 1.55 -0.10 11.57
C ILE A 230 1.46 1.22 12.34
N ALA A 231 0.68 2.17 11.84
CA ALA A 231 0.40 3.44 12.53
C ALA A 231 -0.27 3.25 13.92
N SER A 232 -0.53 2.01 14.35
CA SER A 232 -0.92 1.70 15.73
C SER A 232 0.20 2.03 16.73
N CYS A 233 1.47 1.87 16.35
CA CYS A 233 2.61 2.22 17.20
C CYS A 233 2.76 3.74 17.38
N GLU A 234 2.24 4.56 16.46
CA GLU A 234 2.23 6.03 16.59
C GLU A 234 1.27 6.51 17.69
N ARG A 235 0.18 5.75 17.97
CA ARG A 235 -0.72 6.06 19.10
C ARG A 235 -0.03 5.92 20.46
N SER A 236 0.94 5.03 20.60
CA SER A 236 1.72 4.87 21.84
C SER A 236 2.77 5.96 22.06
N PHE A 237 3.16 6.71 21.03
CA PHE A 237 4.09 7.84 21.16
C PHE A 237 3.39 9.16 21.56
N SER A 238 2.05 9.19 21.62
CA SER A 238 1.27 10.36 22.04
C SER A 238 0.88 10.33 23.53
N LYS A 239 1.77 9.87 24.42
CA LYS A 239 1.59 10.04 25.87
C LYS A 239 2.52 11.10 26.42
#